data_AF-F3GNV0-F1
#
_entry.id   AF-F3GNV0-F1
#
_cell.length_a   1.000
_cell.length_b   1.000
_cell.length_c   1.000
_cell.angle_alpha   90.00
_cell.angle_beta   90.00
_cell.angle_gamma   90.00
#
_symmetry.space_group_name_H-M   'P 1'
#
loop_
_entity.id
_entity.type
_entity.pdbx_description
1 polymer ?
#
loop_
_entity_poly.entity_id
_entity_poly.type
_entity_poly.pdbx_seq_one_letter_code
_entity_poly.pdbx_strand_id
1 'polypeptide(L)' 'ARYERLPAHVIDKGIPTAGLLAHVMVAKFADHLPLYRQEKIFGRAGLSIARSTLAQWVGNCGVQLQPLVDALREAVLT' A
#
# COMPACT_ATOMS: atom_id res chain seq x y z
N ALA A 1 -8.36 16.99 -26.65
CA ALA A 1 -7.41 16.19 -25.85
C ALA A 1 -8.10 14.87 -25.49
N ARG A 2 -7.52 13.73 -25.87
CA ARG A 2 -8.03 12.44 -25.41
C ARG A 2 -7.84 12.39 -23.89
N TYR A 3 -8.93 12.31 -23.14
CA TYR A 3 -8.87 11.99 -21.72
C TYR A 3 -8.54 10.49 -21.65
N GLU A 4 -7.25 10.17 -21.72
CA GLU A 4 -6.79 8.81 -21.50
C GLU A 4 -7.14 8.46 -20.05
N ARG A 5 -7.95 7.41 -19.86
CA ARG A 5 -8.38 7.00 -18.53
C ARG A 5 -7.13 6.67 -17.73
N LEU A 6 -6.82 7.51 -16.74
CA LEU A 6 -5.79 7.20 -15.78
C LEU A 6 -6.14 5.86 -15.11
N PRO A 7 -5.14 4.98 -14.87
CA PRO A 7 -5.39 3.74 -14.16
C PRO A 7 -6.07 4.05 -12.83
N ALA A 8 -7.05 3.21 -12.45
CA ALA A 8 -7.72 3.37 -11.18
C ALA A 8 -6.69 3.40 -10.04
N HIS A 9 -6.73 4.46 -9.23
CA HIS A 9 -5.90 4.52 -8.03
C HIS A 9 -6.41 3.48 -7.03
N VAL A 10 -5.50 2.79 -6.36
CA VAL A 10 -5.83 1.81 -5.31
C VAL A 10 -6.58 2.49 -4.15
N ILE A 11 -6.22 3.74 -3.85
CA ILE A 11 -6.93 4.58 -2.89
C ILE A 11 -7.57 5.72 -3.69
N ASP A 12 -8.90 5.81 -3.69
CA ASP A 12 -9.61 6.85 -4.42
C ASP A 12 -9.16 8.24 -3.95
N LYS A 13 -8.81 9.11 -4.91
CA LYS A 13 -8.22 10.45 -4.69
C LYS A 13 -7.00 10.45 -3.76
N GLY A 14 -6.37 9.30 -3.58
CA GLY A 14 -5.18 9.14 -2.73
C GLY A 14 -3.95 9.74 -3.40
N ILE A 15 -3.08 10.32 -2.58
CA ILE A 15 -1.75 10.79 -2.97
C ILE A 15 -0.83 9.65 -3.46
N PRO A 16 -0.79 8.44 -2.86
CA PRO A 16 0.24 7.46 -3.21
C PRO A 16 -0.05 6.79 -4.55
N THR A 17 1.02 6.54 -5.31
CA THR A 17 0.97 5.69 -6.50
C THR A 17 0.88 4.22 -6.10
N ALA A 18 0.42 3.36 -7.01
CA ALA A 18 0.40 1.91 -6.79
C ALA A 18 1.80 1.36 -6.44
N GLY A 19 2.85 1.89 -7.07
CA GLY A 19 4.24 1.50 -6.77
C GLY A 19 4.68 1.85 -5.34
N LEU A 20 4.28 3.03 -4.83
CA LEU A 20 4.57 3.40 -3.45
C LEU A 20 3.83 2.51 -2.45
N LEU A 21 2.55 2.22 -2.73
CA LEU A 21 1.76 1.30 -1.91
C LEU A 21 2.38 -0.11 -1.89
N ALA A 22 2.77 -0.64 -3.06
CA ALA A 22 3.45 -1.92 -3.17
C ALA A 22 4.74 -1.95 -2.35
N HIS A 23 5.57 -0.90 -2.45
CA HIS A 23 6.80 -0.79 -1.67
C HIS A 23 6.54 -0.82 -0.15
N VAL A 24 5.58 -0.01 0.34
CA VAL A 24 5.22 0.03 1.77
C VAL A 24 4.75 -1.35 2.27
N MET A 25 3.92 -2.03 1.48
CA MET A 25 3.38 -3.35 1.81
C MET A 25 4.47 -4.43 1.84
N VAL A 26 5.30 -4.52 0.79
CA VAL A 26 6.40 -5.48 0.70
C VAL A 26 7.39 -5.25 1.83
N ALA A 27 7.85 -4.01 2.01
CA ALA A 27 8.80 -3.69 3.06
C ALA A 27 8.25 -4.04 4.45
N LYS A 28 6.95 -3.78 4.71
CA LYS A 28 6.34 -4.08 6.01
C LYS A 28 6.23 -5.58 6.28
N PHE A 29 5.70 -6.34 5.31
CA PHE A 29 5.28 -7.72 5.53
C PHE A 29 6.32 -8.75 5.11
N ALA A 30 6.99 -8.55 3.97
CA ALA A 30 8.02 -9.46 3.48
C ALA A 30 9.39 -9.16 4.12
N ASP A 31 9.77 -7.88 4.20
CA ASP A 31 11.10 -7.49 4.73
C ASP A 31 11.09 -7.15 6.22
N HIS A 32 9.95 -7.34 6.89
CA HIS A 32 9.76 -7.08 8.32
C HIS A 32 10.19 -5.66 8.76
N LEU A 33 9.95 -4.66 7.92
CA LEU A 33 10.30 -3.27 8.16
C LEU A 33 9.11 -2.51 8.79
N PRO A 34 9.08 -2.31 10.13
CA PRO A 34 7.93 -1.69 10.78
C PRO A 34 7.71 -0.25 10.34
N LEU A 35 6.46 0.23 10.38
CA LEU A 35 6.08 1.53 9.80
C LEU A 35 6.82 2.73 10.38
N TYR A 36 7.17 2.72 11.67
CA TYR A 36 7.97 3.80 12.27
C TYR A 36 9.39 3.88 11.66
N ARG A 37 9.91 2.74 11.19
CA ARG A 37 11.23 2.68 10.56
C ARG A 37 11.14 3.14 9.11
N GLN A 38 10.05 2.79 8.41
CA GLN A 38 9.74 3.31 7.08
C GLN A 38 9.58 4.84 7.09
N GLU A 39 8.82 5.39 8.04
CA GLU A 39 8.69 6.85 8.27
C GLU A 39 10.06 7.53 8.39
N LYS A 40 10.97 6.97 9.20
CA LYS A 40 12.35 7.48 9.31
C LYS A 40 13.15 7.35 8.01
N ILE A 41 12.93 6.31 7.21
CA ILE A 41 13.60 6.11 5.91
C ILE A 41 13.14 7.18 4.91
N PHE A 42 11.83 7.38 4.76
CA PHE A 42 11.27 8.44 3.93
C PHE A 42 11.74 9.82 4.39
N GLY A 43 11.79 10.05 5.71
CA GLY A 43 12.32 11.29 6.28
C GLY A 43 13.76 11.57 5.88
N ARG A 44 14.63 10.55 5.82
CA ARG A 44 16.02 10.70 5.31
C ARG A 44 16.07 11.04 3.81
N ALA A 45 15.05 10.67 3.05
CA ALA A 45 14.90 11.04 1.64
C ALA A 45 14.17 12.40 1.44
N GLY A 46 13.93 13.15 2.52
CA GLY A 46 13.21 14.44 2.47
C GLY A 46 11.68 14.31 2.35
N LEU A 47 11.14 13.10 2.48
CA LEU A 47 9.71 12.83 2.41
C LEU A 47 9.13 12.64 3.81
N SER A 48 8.48 13.67 4.34
CA SER A 48 7.77 13.57 5.61
C SER A 48 6.43 12.86 5.42
N ILE A 49 6.40 11.57 5.73
CA ILE A 49 5.18 10.74 5.69
C ILE A 49 4.92 10.20 7.09
N ALA A 50 3.87 10.69 7.74
CA ALA A 50 3.53 10.28 9.09
C ALA A 50 3.22 8.77 9.18
N ARG A 51 3.59 8.14 10.30
CA ARG A 51 3.28 6.73 10.57
C ARG A 51 1.79 6.41 10.46
N SER A 52 0.92 7.34 10.86
CA SER A 52 -0.54 7.21 10.75
C SER A 52 -0.99 7.16 9.29
N THR A 53 -0.40 7.97 8.42
CA THR A 53 -0.65 7.94 6.97
C THR A 53 -0.24 6.59 6.38
N LEU A 54 0.95 6.09 6.71
CA LEU A 54 1.39 4.75 6.29
C LEU A 54 0.44 3.65 6.79
N ALA A 55 -0.03 3.75 8.04
CA ALA A 55 -0.96 2.78 8.61
C ALA A 55 -2.32 2.80 7.90
N GLN A 56 -2.84 3.99 7.58
CA GLN A 56 -4.07 4.14 6.80
C GLN A 56 -3.92 3.53 5.39
N TRP A 57 -2.78 3.73 4.73
CA TRP A 57 -2.51 3.12 3.43
C TRP A 57 -2.48 1.59 3.50
N VAL A 58 -1.84 1.03 4.52
CA VAL A 58 -1.84 -0.43 4.76
C VAL A 58 -3.26 -0.95 4.95
N GLY A 59 -4.08 -0.26 5.75
CA GLY A 59 -5.49 -0.62 5.97
C GLY A 59 -6.29 -0.63 4.67
N ASN A 60 -6.17 0.42 3.86
CA ASN A 60 -6.85 0.51 2.57
C ASN A 60 -6.39 -0.59 1.60
N CYS A 61 -5.08 -0.87 1.52
CA CYS A 61 -4.58 -1.98 0.70
C CYS A 61 -5.16 -3.32 1.17
N GLY A 62 -5.26 -3.54 2.49
CA GLY A 62 -5.89 -4.73 3.06
C GLY A 62 -7.32 -4.93 2.58
N VAL A 63 -8.15 -3.88 2.59
CA VAL A 63 -9.53 -3.93 2.08
C VAL A 63 -9.55 -4.26 0.58
N GLN A 64 -8.70 -3.61 -0.22
CA GLN A 64 -8.68 -3.83 -1.67
C GLN A 64 -8.18 -5.23 -2.07
N LEU A 65 -7.34 -5.84 -1.24
CA LEU A 65 -6.80 -7.18 -1.48
C LEU A 65 -7.72 -8.31 -0.99
N GLN A 66 -8.85 -7.99 -0.34
CA GLN A 66 -9.78 -8.99 0.20
C GLN A 66 -10.19 -10.07 -0.82
N PRO A 67 -10.53 -9.74 -2.10
CA PRO A 67 -10.89 -10.77 -3.07
C PRO A 67 -9.78 -11.79 -3.34
N LEU A 68 -8.50 -11.38 -3.25
CA LEU A 68 -7.37 -12.29 -3.40
C LEU A 68 -7.18 -13.17 -2.16
N VAL A 69 -7.43 -12.61 -0.97
CA VAL A 69 -7.41 -13.37 0.28
C VAL A 69 -8.49 -14.44 0.27
N ASP A 70 -9.69 -14.12 -0.22
CA ASP A 70 -10.80 -15.06 -0.32
C ASP A 70 -10.48 -16.18 -1.32
N ALA A 71 -9.94 -15.86 -2.50
CA ALA A 71 -9.51 -16.84 -3.49
C ALA A 71 -8.38 -17.75 -2.97
N LEU A 72 -7.40 -17.19 -2.26
CA LEU A 72 -6.32 -17.96 -1.64
C LEU A 72 -6.86 -18.90 -0.55
N ARG A 73 -7.83 -18.44 0.25
CA ARG A 73 -8.47 -19.24 1.27
C ARG A 73 -9.16 -20.46 0.66
N GLU A 74 -9.94 -20.26 -0.41
CA GLU A 74 -10.59 -21.35 -1.14
C GLU A 74 -9.56 -22.36 -1.64
N ALA A 75 -8.49 -21.88 -2.29
CA ALA A 75 -7.46 -22.74 -2.89
C ALA A 75 -6.59 -23.53 -1.88
N VAL A 76 -6.46 -23.04 -0.64
CA VAL A 76 -5.57 -23.65 0.36
C VAL A 76 -6.34 -24.46 1.41
N LEU A 77 -7.57 -24.06 1.73
CA LEU A 77 -8.37 -24.68 2.79
C LEU A 77 -9.45 -25.64 2.28
N THR A 78 -9.59 -25.80 0.96
CA THR A 78 -10.49 -26.75 0.31
C THR A 78 -9.68 -27.75 -0.50
#